data_AF-H3HAZ1-F1
#
_entry.id   AF-H3HAZ1-F1
#
_cell.length_a   1.000
_cell.length_b   1.000
_cell.length_c   1.000
_cell.angle_alpha   90.00
_cell.angle_beta   90.00
_cell.angle_gamma   90.00
#
_symmetry.space_group_name_H-M   'P 1'
#
loop_
_entity.id
_entity.type
_entity.pdbx_description
1 polymer ?
#
loop_
_entity_poly.entity_id
_entity_poly.type
_entity_poly.pdbx_seq_one_letter_code
_entity_poly.pdbx_strand_id
1 'polypeptide(L)'
;MSTRAWQVEAATATVAAVPLAYWQYQRYIERKERHEAIKLLRKVELVALEVVVRLKHTEIQANELVEYEDKKEAGETEEEDATADSTLNSYYHFDSQGNKLKTKWDSYDVDAELERLEKEEQGDEVLMSTAAGKKPVHREPQVSRSKLLANSMGIEHEFEAVLSFLDDIRGDDEVKQLRKSIAAKITKDYFARIDAIRALLA
;
A
#
# COMPACT_ATOMS: atom_id res chain seq x y z
N MET A 1 25.83 -75.39 4.87
CA MET A 1 26.63 -74.16 5.08
C MET A 1 25.91 -72.88 4.61
N SER A 2 24.60 -72.92 4.30
CA SER A 2 23.86 -71.78 3.74
C SER A 2 23.56 -70.68 4.77
N THR A 3 23.08 -71.02 5.97
CA THR A 3 22.57 -70.05 6.96
C THR A 3 23.57 -69.00 7.46
N ARG A 4 24.87 -69.30 7.46
CA ARG A 4 25.90 -68.34 7.92
C ARG A 4 26.20 -67.25 6.88
N ALA A 5 26.10 -67.57 5.58
CA ALA A 5 26.30 -66.59 4.52
C ALA A 5 25.21 -65.51 4.54
N TRP A 6 23.93 -65.93 4.65
CA TRP A 6 22.79 -65.03 4.76
C TRP A 6 22.83 -64.13 6.00
N GLN A 7 23.35 -64.62 7.13
CA GLN A 7 23.51 -63.81 8.35
C GLN A 7 24.59 -62.74 8.20
N VAL A 8 25.70 -63.04 7.51
CA VAL A 8 26.78 -62.09 7.26
C VAL A 8 26.36 -61.05 6.21
N GLU A 9 25.64 -61.47 5.16
CA GLU A 9 25.06 -60.56 4.16
C GLU A 9 24.01 -59.62 4.79
N ALA A 10 23.13 -60.14 5.66
CA ALA A 10 22.17 -59.31 6.38
C ALA A 10 22.83 -58.33 7.36
N ALA A 11 23.90 -58.74 8.05
CA ALA A 11 24.65 -57.88 8.96
C ALA A 11 25.40 -56.77 8.21
N THR A 12 26.01 -57.08 7.07
CA THR A 12 26.71 -56.08 6.24
C THR A 12 25.75 -55.10 5.59
N ALA A 13 24.58 -55.57 5.12
CA ALA A 13 23.53 -54.72 4.58
C ALA A 13 22.95 -53.75 5.64
N THR A 14 22.73 -54.22 6.87
CA THR A 14 22.24 -53.35 7.96
C THR A 14 23.28 -52.31 8.39
N VAL A 15 24.56 -52.66 8.44
CA VAL A 15 25.66 -51.72 8.72
C VAL A 15 25.79 -50.64 7.66
N ALA A 16 25.55 -50.95 6.38
CA ALA A 16 25.54 -49.96 5.30
C ALA A 16 24.24 -49.14 5.23
N ALA A 17 23.10 -49.71 5.63
CA ALA A 17 21.81 -49.03 5.61
C ALA A 17 21.69 -47.93 6.67
N VAL A 18 22.31 -48.08 7.83
CA VAL A 18 22.24 -47.09 8.92
C VAL A 18 22.87 -45.73 8.53
N PRO A 19 24.09 -45.65 7.98
CA PRO A 19 24.67 -44.40 7.50
C PRO A 19 23.86 -43.75 6.36
N LEU A 20 23.32 -44.56 5.44
CA LEU A 20 22.48 -44.07 4.35
C LEU A 20 21.15 -43.51 4.88
N ALA A 21 20.50 -44.20 5.81
CA ALA A 21 19.27 -43.74 6.45
C ALA A 21 19.51 -42.46 7.26
N TYR A 22 20.63 -42.38 8.00
CA TYR A 22 21.03 -41.18 8.71
C TYR A 22 21.27 -40.01 7.75
N TRP A 23 22.00 -40.23 6.65
CA TRP A 23 22.23 -39.21 5.64
C TRP A 23 20.93 -38.74 4.96
N GLN A 24 20.03 -39.67 4.63
CA GLN A 24 18.71 -39.33 4.09
C GLN A 24 17.88 -38.52 5.09
N TYR A 25 17.93 -38.87 6.37
CA TYR A 25 17.24 -38.16 7.44
C TYR A 25 17.80 -36.74 7.64
N GLN A 26 19.13 -36.57 7.65
CA GLN A 26 19.78 -35.25 7.68
C GLN A 26 19.31 -34.39 6.50
N ARG A 27 19.34 -34.95 5.29
CA ARG A 27 18.89 -34.25 4.08
C ARG A 27 17.40 -33.90 4.12
N TYR A 28 16.58 -34.72 4.75
CA TYR A 28 15.16 -34.43 4.97
C TYR A 28 14.97 -33.27 5.95
N ILE A 29 15.70 -33.24 7.06
CA ILE A 29 15.68 -32.13 8.03
C ILE A 29 16.10 -30.84 7.34
N GLU A 30 17.25 -30.82 6.66
CA GLU A 30 17.76 -29.64 5.94
C GLU A 30 16.73 -29.09 4.95
N ARG A 31 16.10 -29.98 4.18
CA ARG A 31 15.03 -29.58 3.26
C ARG A 31 13.84 -28.98 4.01
N LYS A 32 13.41 -29.60 5.09
CA LYS A 32 12.27 -29.12 5.89
C LYS A 32 12.55 -27.73 6.47
N GLU A 33 13.72 -27.55 7.09
CA GLU A 33 14.16 -26.27 7.65
C GLU A 33 14.24 -25.18 6.58
N ARG A 34 14.79 -25.50 5.41
CA ARG A 34 14.81 -24.59 4.25
C ARG A 34 13.40 -24.19 3.81
N HIS A 35 12.47 -25.14 3.71
CA HIS A 35 11.09 -24.82 3.32
C HIS A 35 10.40 -23.91 4.34
N GLU A 36 10.65 -24.13 5.63
CA GLU A 36 10.14 -23.28 6.71
C GLU A 36 10.73 -21.87 6.65
N ALA A 37 12.04 -21.74 6.44
CA ALA A 37 12.71 -20.45 6.28
C ALA A 37 12.20 -19.67 5.05
N ILE A 38 12.04 -20.34 3.90
CA ILE A 38 11.47 -19.72 2.69
C ILE A 38 10.02 -19.27 2.94
N LYS A 39 9.23 -20.08 3.64
CA LYS A 39 7.85 -19.72 4.00
C LYS A 39 7.82 -18.48 4.90
N LEU A 40 8.73 -18.37 5.86
CA LEU A 40 8.88 -17.19 6.69
C LEU A 40 9.27 -15.97 5.85
N LEU A 41 10.27 -16.09 4.99
CA LEU A 41 10.69 -14.99 4.10
C LEU A 41 9.54 -14.48 3.22
N ARG A 42 8.70 -15.36 2.69
CA ARG A 42 7.51 -14.96 1.92
C ARG A 42 6.51 -14.19 2.77
N LYS A 43 6.31 -14.59 4.04
CA LYS A 43 5.44 -13.83 4.96
C LYS A 43 6.03 -12.46 5.25
N VAL A 44 7.34 -12.38 5.45
CA VAL A 44 8.03 -11.10 5.66
C VAL A 44 7.90 -10.20 4.44
N GLU A 45 8.04 -10.75 3.24
CA GLU A 45 7.84 -10.00 2.00
C GLU A 45 6.41 -9.46 1.89
N LEU A 46 5.39 -10.24 2.26
CA LEU A 46 4.01 -9.76 2.32
C LEU A 46 3.83 -8.61 3.32
N VAL A 47 4.39 -8.72 4.52
CA VAL A 47 4.36 -7.66 5.53
C VAL A 47 5.08 -6.42 5.02
N ALA A 48 6.26 -6.58 4.42
CA ALA A 48 7.01 -5.47 3.84
C ALA A 48 6.19 -4.76 2.73
N LEU A 49 5.49 -5.52 1.88
CA LEU A 49 4.61 -4.94 0.86
C LEU A 49 3.44 -4.16 1.47
N GLU A 50 2.85 -4.64 2.57
CA GLU A 50 1.80 -3.91 3.29
C GLU A 50 2.31 -2.57 3.83
N VAL A 51 3.50 -2.57 4.46
CA VAL A 51 4.16 -1.35 4.92
C VAL A 51 4.45 -0.40 3.74
N VAL A 52 4.87 -0.93 2.59
CA VAL A 52 5.09 -0.14 1.37
C VAL A 52 3.81 0.50 0.85
N VAL A 53 2.67 -0.19 0.92
CA VAL A 53 1.38 0.39 0.51
C VAL A 53 1.03 1.58 1.43
N ARG A 54 1.25 1.45 2.73
CA ARG A 54 1.05 2.56 3.68
C ARG A 54 2.02 3.72 3.44
N LEU A 55 3.28 3.42 3.09
CA LEU A 55 4.26 4.42 2.68
C LEU A 55 3.78 5.20 1.45
N LYS A 56 3.35 4.50 0.40
CA LYS A 56 2.82 5.14 -0.82
C LYS A 56 1.58 5.99 -0.54
N HIS A 57 0.71 5.54 0.35
CA HIS A 57 -0.45 6.33 0.73
C HIS A 57 -0.04 7.63 1.44
N THR A 58 0.95 7.54 2.33
CA THR A 58 1.53 8.71 3.02
C THR A 58 2.22 9.65 2.05
N GLU A 59 2.92 9.11 1.04
CA GLU A 59 3.56 9.87 -0.05
C GLU A 59 2.53 10.69 -0.84
N ILE A 60 1.41 10.06 -1.23
CA ILE A 60 0.32 10.74 -1.93
C ILE A 60 -0.28 11.86 -1.06
N GLN A 61 -0.56 11.57 0.21
CA GLN A 61 -1.09 12.57 1.14
C GLN A 61 -0.14 13.74 1.37
N ALA A 62 1.17 13.50 1.41
CA ALA A 62 2.18 14.54 1.54
C ALA A 62 2.22 15.44 0.31
N ASN A 63 2.20 14.85 -0.90
CA ASN A 63 2.17 15.62 -2.15
C ASN A 63 0.88 16.45 -2.28
N GLU A 64 -0.27 15.87 -1.96
CA GLU A 64 -1.56 16.60 -1.98
C GLU A 64 -1.57 17.80 -1.02
N LEU A 65 -0.96 17.65 0.16
CA LEU A 65 -0.80 18.75 1.12
C LEU A 65 0.09 19.86 0.59
N VAL A 66 1.26 19.52 0.06
CA VAL A 66 2.20 20.50 -0.48
C VAL A 66 1.57 21.23 -1.67
N GLU A 67 0.92 20.52 -2.60
CA GLU A 67 0.20 21.15 -3.70
C GLU A 67 -0.93 22.07 -3.23
N TYR A 68 -1.64 21.72 -2.15
CA TYR A 68 -2.67 22.57 -1.56
C TYR A 68 -2.06 23.86 -0.99
N GLU A 69 -0.93 23.73 -0.30
CA GLU A 69 -0.23 24.86 0.32
C GLU A 69 0.37 25.78 -0.74
N ASP A 70 0.96 25.23 -1.80
CA ASP A 70 1.48 26.00 -2.94
C ASP A 70 0.36 26.79 -3.65
N LYS A 71 -0.80 26.17 -3.88
CA LYS A 71 -1.98 26.85 -4.49
C LYS A 71 -2.54 27.94 -3.59
N LYS A 72 -2.56 27.69 -2.28
CA LYS A 72 -2.98 28.68 -1.29
C LYS A 72 -2.01 29.87 -1.24
N GLU A 73 -0.71 29.62 -1.29
CA GLU A 73 0.33 30.66 -1.33
C GLU A 73 0.31 31.44 -2.65
N ALA A 74 -0.01 30.78 -3.77
CA ALA A 74 -0.19 31.42 -5.07
C ALA A 74 -1.46 32.30 -5.16
N GLY A 75 -2.31 32.30 -4.13
CA GLY A 75 -3.54 33.09 -4.09
C GLY A 75 -4.64 32.57 -5.03
N GLU A 76 -4.53 31.33 -5.52
CA GLU A 76 -5.54 30.69 -6.38
C GLU A 76 -6.74 30.15 -5.58
N THR A 77 -6.66 30.13 -4.26
CA THR A 77 -7.84 29.99 -3.41
C THR A 77 -8.61 31.30 -3.43
N GLU A 78 -9.50 31.45 -4.41
CA GLU A 78 -10.62 32.38 -4.32
C GLU A 78 -11.29 32.14 -2.95
N GLU A 79 -11.29 33.17 -2.09
CA GLU A 79 -12.18 33.23 -0.93
C GLU A 79 -13.61 33.21 -1.48
N GLU A 80 -14.16 32.02 -1.75
CA GLU A 80 -15.59 31.87 -2.01
C GLU A 80 -16.32 32.25 -0.73
N ASP A 81 -17.06 33.36 -0.85
CA ASP A 81 -17.88 34.03 0.15
C ASP A 81 -18.33 33.14 1.32
N ALA A 82 -17.84 33.48 2.51
CA ALA A 82 -18.18 32.86 3.78
C ALA A 82 -19.65 33.08 4.24
N THR A 83 -20.59 33.30 3.32
CA THR A 83 -21.98 33.70 3.66
C THR A 83 -23.10 32.91 3.00
N ALA A 84 -22.85 31.80 2.27
CA ALA A 84 -23.96 31.07 1.62
C ALA A 84 -24.03 29.55 1.80
N ASP A 85 -22.99 28.86 2.26
CA ASP A 85 -23.05 27.39 2.42
C ASP A 85 -22.81 27.00 3.87
N SER A 86 -23.90 26.80 4.61
CA SER A 86 -23.85 26.12 5.90
C SER A 86 -23.15 24.77 5.71
N THR A 87 -22.08 24.59 6.47
CA THR A 87 -21.06 23.53 6.47
C THR A 87 -21.55 22.13 6.82
N LEU A 88 -22.83 21.80 6.57
CA LEU A 88 -23.36 20.45 6.65
C LEU A 88 -23.91 20.02 5.29
N ASN A 89 -23.47 18.83 4.87
CA ASN A 89 -23.92 18.11 3.68
C ASN A 89 -25.47 18.10 3.58
N SER A 90 -26.05 19.03 2.82
CA SER A 90 -27.49 19.26 2.71
C SER A 90 -28.28 18.08 2.14
N TYR A 91 -27.59 17.02 1.71
CA TYR A 91 -28.17 15.81 1.15
C TYR A 91 -29.12 15.06 2.11
N TYR A 92 -29.01 15.26 3.43
CA TYR A 92 -29.90 14.63 4.43
C TYR A 92 -30.35 15.56 5.58
N HIS A 93 -30.29 16.87 5.41
CA HIS A 93 -30.69 17.81 6.45
C HIS A 93 -31.95 18.59 6.07
N PHE A 94 -32.91 18.63 6.99
CA PHE A 94 -34.10 19.46 6.95
C PHE A 94 -33.91 20.60 7.94
N ASP A 95 -34.44 21.78 7.63
CA ASP A 95 -34.50 22.87 8.59
C ASP A 95 -35.40 22.48 9.78
N SER A 96 -35.30 23.22 10.88
CA SER A 96 -36.11 22.99 12.10
C SER A 96 -37.62 23.16 11.87
N GLN A 97 -38.02 23.65 10.69
CA GLN A 97 -39.40 23.83 10.26
C GLN A 97 -39.86 22.73 9.29
N GLY A 98 -39.00 21.75 8.97
CA GLY A 98 -39.30 20.61 8.10
C GLY A 98 -39.09 20.85 6.61
N ASN A 99 -38.51 21.98 6.19
CA ASN A 99 -38.20 22.20 4.78
C ASN A 99 -36.84 21.59 4.41
N LYS A 100 -36.80 20.98 3.24
CA LYS A 100 -35.56 20.46 2.66
C LYS A 100 -34.67 21.65 2.25
N LEU A 101 -33.43 21.67 2.74
CA LEU A 101 -32.42 22.61 2.26
C LEU A 101 -32.19 22.35 0.76
N LYS A 102 -32.13 23.42 -0.05
CA LYS A 102 -31.90 23.28 -1.49
C LYS A 102 -30.54 22.61 -1.73
N THR A 103 -30.54 21.51 -2.46
CA THR A 103 -29.33 20.80 -2.87
C THR A 103 -28.93 21.20 -4.28
N LYS A 104 -27.65 21.01 -4.63
CA LYS A 104 -27.13 21.25 -5.99
C LYS A 104 -27.90 20.47 -7.08
N TRP A 105 -28.54 19.37 -6.70
CA TRP A 105 -29.36 18.53 -7.56
C TRP A 105 -30.80 19.02 -7.72
N ASP A 106 -31.33 19.82 -6.77
CA ASP A 106 -32.69 20.37 -6.87
C ASP A 106 -32.77 21.49 -7.92
N SER A 107 -31.64 22.07 -8.32
CA SER A 107 -31.52 23.05 -9.41
C SER A 107 -31.06 22.45 -10.74
N TYR A 108 -30.76 21.16 -10.79
CA TYR A 108 -30.29 20.50 -12.01
C TYR A 108 -31.50 20.12 -12.88
N ASP A 109 -31.59 20.74 -14.05
CA ASP A 109 -32.63 20.44 -15.03
C ASP A 109 -32.21 19.25 -15.89
N VAL A 110 -32.72 18.08 -15.51
CA VAL A 110 -32.43 16.81 -16.18
C VAL A 110 -32.91 16.84 -17.63
N ASP A 111 -34.04 17.49 -17.91
CA ASP A 111 -34.64 17.51 -19.25
C ASP A 111 -33.80 18.37 -20.20
N ALA A 112 -33.29 19.51 -19.73
CA ALA A 112 -32.41 20.38 -20.51
C ALA A 112 -31.06 19.71 -20.83
N GLU A 113 -30.51 18.91 -19.90
CA GLU A 113 -29.25 18.17 -20.09
C GLU A 113 -29.43 16.94 -20.99
N LEU A 114 -30.58 16.28 -20.92
CA LEU A 114 -30.93 15.22 -21.88
C LEU A 114 -31.05 15.78 -23.29
N GLU A 115 -31.73 16.90 -23.47
CA GLU A 115 -31.85 17.59 -24.77
C GLU A 115 -30.48 18.07 -25.28
N ARG A 116 -29.60 18.52 -24.38
CA ARG A 116 -28.21 18.88 -24.72
C ARG A 116 -27.42 17.67 -25.21
N LEU A 117 -27.53 16.53 -24.53
CA LEU A 117 -26.83 15.29 -24.90
C LEU A 117 -27.36 14.71 -26.21
N GLU A 118 -28.67 14.77 -26.47
CA GLU A 118 -29.27 14.37 -27.75
C GLU A 118 -28.78 15.25 -28.91
N LYS A 119 -28.66 16.57 -28.71
CA LYS A 119 -28.09 17.50 -29.69
C LYS A 119 -26.59 17.27 -29.93
N GLU A 120 -25.84 16.93 -28.87
CA GLU A 120 -24.41 16.57 -28.96
C GLU A 120 -24.22 15.24 -29.71
N GLU A 121 -25.11 14.25 -29.51
CA GLU A 121 -25.12 12.98 -30.25
C GLU A 121 -25.53 13.15 -31.72
N GLN A 122 -26.42 14.11 -32.01
CA GLN A 122 -26.83 14.47 -33.38
C GLN A 122 -25.85 15.37 -34.13
N GLY A 123 -24.75 15.78 -33.49
CA GLY A 123 -23.64 16.46 -34.15
C GLY A 123 -23.91 17.93 -34.53
N ASP A 124 -24.90 18.57 -33.91
CA ASP A 124 -25.05 20.02 -34.01
C ASP A 124 -23.95 20.68 -33.16
N GLU A 125 -23.01 21.37 -33.81
CA GLU A 125 -21.97 22.18 -33.16
C GLU A 125 -22.63 23.33 -32.39
N VAL A 126 -23.02 23.06 -31.15
CA VAL A 126 -23.37 24.11 -30.19
C VAL A 126 -22.08 24.81 -29.81
N LEU A 127 -21.92 26.02 -30.35
CA LEU A 127 -20.91 27.00 -29.96
C LEU A 127 -20.68 26.94 -28.46
N MET A 128 -19.42 26.64 -28.10
CA MET A 128 -18.93 26.50 -26.75
C MET A 128 -19.31 27.72 -25.87
N SER A 129 -20.48 27.66 -25.24
CA SER A 129 -20.75 28.44 -24.04
C SER A 129 -20.21 27.63 -22.87
N THR A 130 -19.03 28.07 -22.40
CA THR A 130 -18.46 27.73 -21.09
C THR A 130 -18.48 26.24 -20.79
N ALA A 131 -17.45 25.54 -21.25
CA ALA A 131 -16.93 24.42 -20.50
C ALA A 131 -16.70 24.91 -19.07
N ALA A 132 -17.68 24.66 -18.20
CA ALA A 132 -17.49 24.67 -16.76
C ALA A 132 -16.43 23.61 -16.51
N GLY A 133 -15.17 24.06 -16.54
CA GLY A 133 -14.06 23.28 -16.05
C GLY A 133 -14.51 22.77 -14.70
N LYS A 134 -14.55 21.44 -14.56
CA LYS A 134 -14.76 20.80 -13.27
C LYS A 134 -13.65 21.33 -12.37
N LYS A 135 -13.92 22.42 -11.63
CA LYS A 135 -13.08 22.87 -10.53
C LYS A 135 -12.95 21.63 -9.65
N PRO A 136 -11.74 21.09 -9.44
CA PRO A 136 -11.57 19.98 -8.52
C PRO A 136 -12.16 20.47 -7.20
N VAL A 137 -13.17 19.75 -6.69
CA VAL A 137 -13.72 20.03 -5.37
C VAL A 137 -12.55 19.96 -4.42
N HIS A 138 -12.04 21.12 -4.03
CA HIS A 138 -10.83 21.27 -3.24
C HIS A 138 -11.19 20.76 -1.85
N ARG A 139 -10.99 19.46 -1.63
CA ARG A 139 -11.05 18.91 -0.28
C ARG A 139 -9.86 19.49 0.44
N GLU A 140 -10.12 20.25 1.51
CA GLU A 140 -9.08 20.56 2.47
C GLU A 140 -8.37 19.26 2.85
N PRO A 141 -7.03 19.26 2.87
CA PRO A 141 -6.28 18.07 3.23
C PRO A 141 -6.68 17.64 4.64
N GLN A 142 -7.26 16.44 4.75
CA GLN A 142 -7.85 15.93 5.99
C GLN A 142 -6.80 15.59 7.08
N VAL A 143 -5.52 15.76 6.77
CA VAL A 143 -4.39 15.30 7.60
C VAL A 143 -3.42 16.46 7.78
N SER A 144 -3.00 16.71 9.02
CA SER A 144 -2.00 17.75 9.32
C SER A 144 -0.58 17.29 8.96
N ARG A 145 0.31 18.23 8.63
CA ARG A 145 1.75 17.98 8.42
C ARG A 145 2.38 17.16 9.56
N SER A 146 2.09 17.53 10.81
CA SER A 146 2.58 16.83 12.01
C SER A 146 2.18 15.36 12.05
N LYS A 147 0.97 15.03 11.60
CA LYS A 147 0.45 13.66 11.58
C LYS A 147 1.11 12.85 10.47
N LEU A 148 1.38 13.43 9.30
CA LEU A 148 2.14 12.75 8.26
C LEU A 148 3.60 12.51 8.64
N LEU A 149 4.24 13.47 9.32
CA LEU A 149 5.59 13.27 9.87
C LEU A 149 5.61 12.12 10.89
N ALA A 150 4.65 12.09 11.82
CA ALA A 150 4.51 10.98 12.77
C ALA A 150 4.28 9.64 12.07
N ASN A 151 3.44 9.60 11.04
CA ASN A 151 3.21 8.40 10.23
C ASN A 151 4.50 7.94 9.52
N SER A 152 5.29 8.86 8.96
CA SER A 152 6.56 8.53 8.31
C SER A 152 7.58 7.94 9.28
N MET A 153 7.61 8.39 10.54
CA MET A 153 8.42 7.81 11.62
C MET A 153 7.92 6.42 12.04
N GLY A 154 6.60 6.26 12.17
CA GLY A 154 6.02 4.94 12.44
C GLY A 154 6.37 3.91 11.38
N ILE A 155 6.30 4.30 10.10
CA ILE A 155 6.63 3.43 8.96
C ILE A 155 8.13 3.09 8.94
N GLU A 156 9.02 4.02 9.30
CA GLU A 156 10.45 3.74 9.42
C GLU A 156 10.70 2.63 10.46
N HIS A 157 10.12 2.76 11.66
CA HIS A 157 10.26 1.75 12.71
C HIS A 157 9.68 0.39 12.32
N GLU A 158 8.61 0.36 11.53
CA GLU A 158 8.08 -0.90 11.00
C GLU A 158 9.06 -1.57 10.04
N PHE A 159 9.72 -0.81 9.16
CA PHE A 159 10.78 -1.36 8.30
C PHE A 159 12.01 -1.82 9.09
N GLU A 160 12.40 -1.10 10.14
CA GLU A 160 13.46 -1.54 11.07
C GLU A 160 13.08 -2.86 11.75
N ALA A 161 11.83 -3.00 12.20
CA ALA A 161 11.32 -4.24 12.80
C ALA A 161 11.34 -5.40 11.78
N VAL A 162 10.99 -5.12 10.52
CA VAL A 162 11.11 -6.11 9.43
C VAL A 162 12.56 -6.54 9.21
N LEU A 163 13.51 -5.60 9.19
CA LEU A 163 14.93 -5.90 9.05
C LEU A 163 15.47 -6.72 10.23
N SER A 164 15.09 -6.35 11.46
CA SER A 164 15.44 -7.11 12.67
C SER A 164 14.93 -8.56 12.59
N PHE A 165 13.67 -8.75 12.18
CA PHE A 165 13.11 -10.09 11.99
C PHE A 165 13.79 -10.87 10.84
N LEU A 166 14.22 -10.19 9.78
CA LEU A 166 14.98 -10.81 8.69
C LEU A 166 16.34 -11.34 9.18
N ASP A 167 17.00 -10.64 10.10
CA ASP A 167 18.30 -11.06 10.64
C ASP A 167 18.20 -12.37 11.45
N ASP A 168 17.07 -12.58 12.14
CA ASP A 168 16.79 -13.82 12.89
C ASP A 168 16.59 -15.05 11.99
N ILE A 169 16.21 -14.87 10.72
CA ILE A 169 15.98 -15.98 9.80
C ILE A 169 17.33 -16.56 9.35
N ARG A 170 17.63 -17.79 9.78
CA ARG A 170 18.77 -18.59 9.34
C ARG A 170 18.37 -19.59 8.25
N GLY A 171 19.33 -19.93 7.39
CA GLY A 171 19.13 -20.92 6.33
C GLY A 171 20.34 -21.04 5.41
N ASP A 172 20.14 -21.79 4.33
CA ASP A 172 21.14 -22.04 3.29
C ASP A 172 21.39 -20.79 2.40
N ASP A 173 22.26 -20.95 1.38
CA ASP A 173 22.65 -19.85 0.51
C ASP A 173 21.48 -19.21 -0.24
N GLU A 174 20.45 -19.99 -0.58
CA GLU A 174 19.26 -19.47 -1.25
C GLU A 174 18.43 -18.59 -0.30
N VAL A 175 18.18 -19.07 0.93
CA VAL A 175 17.53 -18.26 1.98
C VAL A 175 18.32 -16.98 2.23
N LYS A 176 19.65 -17.08 2.27
CA LYS A 176 20.55 -15.93 2.44
C LYS A 176 20.46 -14.93 1.28
N GLN A 177 20.39 -15.40 0.03
CA GLN A 177 20.21 -14.55 -1.14
C GLN A 177 18.86 -13.82 -1.11
N LEU A 178 17.78 -14.54 -0.80
CA LEU A 178 16.44 -13.96 -0.69
C LEU A 178 16.39 -12.90 0.42
N ARG A 179 16.88 -13.22 1.63
CA ARG A 179 16.97 -12.27 2.74
C ARG A 179 17.73 -11.00 2.34
N LYS A 180 18.90 -11.16 1.69
CA LYS A 180 19.70 -10.03 1.22
C LYS A 180 18.96 -9.19 0.18
N SER A 181 18.19 -9.82 -0.71
CA SER A 181 17.41 -9.11 -1.71
C SER A 181 16.30 -8.26 -1.08
N ILE A 182 15.61 -8.79 -0.06
CA ILE A 182 14.56 -8.06 0.66
C ILE A 182 15.17 -6.91 1.45
N ALA A 183 16.24 -7.17 2.21
CA ALA A 183 16.94 -6.14 2.98
C ALA A 183 17.47 -5.02 2.06
N ALA A 184 18.06 -5.36 0.91
CA ALA A 184 18.55 -4.37 -0.04
C ALA A 184 17.42 -3.46 -0.59
N LYS A 185 16.24 -4.02 -0.89
CA LYS A 185 15.07 -3.24 -1.31
C LYS A 185 14.63 -2.28 -0.21
N ILE A 186 14.52 -2.75 1.03
CA ILE A 186 14.11 -1.91 2.16
C ILE A 186 15.12 -0.77 2.38
N THR A 187 16.41 -1.10 2.45
CA THR A 187 17.45 -0.11 2.78
C THR A 187 17.66 0.92 1.68
N LYS A 188 17.60 0.52 0.41
CA LYS A 188 17.89 1.42 -0.71
C LYS A 188 16.67 2.18 -1.20
N ASP A 189 15.52 1.51 -1.27
CA ASP A 189 14.36 2.08 -1.95
C ASP A 189 13.38 2.70 -0.93
N TYR A 190 13.08 2.00 0.16
CA TYR A 190 12.01 2.44 1.07
C TYR A 190 12.48 3.48 2.08
N PHE A 191 13.67 3.34 2.68
CA PHE A 191 14.19 4.42 3.53
C PHE A 191 14.45 5.71 2.75
N ALA A 192 14.99 5.62 1.53
CA ALA A 192 15.18 6.80 0.68
C ALA A 192 13.86 7.53 0.37
N ARG A 193 12.75 6.79 0.19
CA ARG A 193 11.41 7.39 0.03
C ARG A 193 10.90 8.04 1.31
N ILE A 194 11.14 7.43 2.47
CA ILE A 194 10.77 8.03 3.76
C ILE A 194 11.53 9.34 3.97
N ASP A 195 12.82 9.36 3.68
CA ASP A 195 13.65 10.58 3.76
C ASP A 195 13.14 11.66 2.80
N ALA A 196 12.72 11.29 1.58
CA ALA A 196 12.12 12.21 0.64
C ALA A 196 10.81 12.81 1.16
N ILE A 197 9.91 11.99 1.74
CA ILE A 197 8.66 12.48 2.35
C ILE A 197 8.96 13.43 3.52
N ARG A 198 9.95 13.11 4.35
CA ARG A 198 10.37 14.00 5.45
C ARG A 198 10.92 15.32 4.93
N ALA A 199 11.72 15.29 3.88
CA ALA A 199 12.25 16.50 3.26
C ALA A 199 11.15 17.36 2.63
N LEU A 200 10.08 16.76 2.09
CA LEU A 200 8.92 17.48 1.57
C LEU A 200 8.06 18.12 2.67
N LEU A 201 8.04 17.54 3.87
CA LEU A 201 7.21 17.98 4.99
C LEU A 201 7.95 18.84 6.02
N ALA A 202 9.27 19.01 5.88
CA ALA A 202 10.14 19.79 6.76
C ALA A 202 10.13 21.28 6.40
#